data_AF-A0A1H9EFA1-F1
#
_entry.id   AF-A0A1H9EFA1-F1
#
_cell.length_a   1.000
_cell.length_b   1.000
_cell.length_c   1.000
_cell.angle_alpha   90.00
_cell.angle_beta   90.00
_cell.angle_gamma   90.00
#
_symmetry.space_group_name_H-M   'P 1'
#
loop_
_entity.id
_entity.type
_entity.pdbx_description
1 polymer ?
#
loop_
_entity_poly.entity_id
_entity_poly.type
_entity_poly.pdbx_seq_one_letter_code
_entity_poly.pdbx_strand_id
1 'polypeptide(L)'
;MIKIVFMLALMSMVLPVNAEIYKCKTNDRVMYQSTPCTQGASDEVDIYIPSVPDNSFEPGDIPDDDYKEERRQRWAEEQKRLNEKSKAIREERLRQERFKKMIWHHEVAIGMTKKQAERSWGKPCDINRSVYASGVHEQWVYCTGKYDRQYLYFEDDELTGMN
;
A
#
# COMPACT_ATOMS: atom_id res chain seq x y z
N MET A 1 -43.31 46.27 0.45
CA MET A 1 -43.33 45.40 1.63
C MET A 1 -42.15 44.43 1.54
N ILE A 2 -41.19 44.63 2.43
CA ILE A 2 -39.83 44.09 2.41
C ILE A 2 -39.85 42.66 2.98
N LYS A 3 -39.42 41.65 2.21
CA LYS A 3 -39.15 40.31 2.75
C LYS A 3 -37.69 40.26 3.17
N ILE A 4 -37.53 40.34 4.48
CA ILE A 4 -36.27 40.38 5.22
C ILE A 4 -35.51 39.06 5.01
N VAL A 5 -34.27 39.24 4.56
CA VAL A 5 -33.19 38.25 4.54
C VAL A 5 -32.99 37.74 5.97
N PHE A 6 -33.43 36.52 6.28
CA PHE A 6 -33.02 35.82 7.50
C PHE A 6 -31.75 35.02 7.19
N MET A 7 -30.63 35.75 7.16
CA MET A 7 -29.29 35.18 7.30
C MET A 7 -29.18 34.71 8.76
N LEU A 8 -29.52 33.45 9.02
CA LEU A 8 -29.27 32.81 10.30
C LEU A 8 -27.75 32.63 10.43
N ALA A 9 -27.12 33.61 11.06
CA ALA A 9 -25.73 33.56 11.49
C ALA A 9 -25.57 32.34 12.40
N LEU A 10 -24.99 31.27 11.87
CA LEU A 10 -24.50 30.14 12.64
C LEU A 10 -23.27 30.64 13.42
N MET A 11 -23.53 31.36 14.50
CA MET A 11 -22.52 31.79 15.46
C MET A 11 -22.04 30.51 16.15
N SER A 12 -20.95 29.93 15.63
CA SER A 12 -20.22 28.85 16.25
C SER A 12 -19.76 29.31 17.62
N MET A 13 -20.55 29.00 18.65
CA MET A 13 -20.10 29.07 20.04
C MET A 13 -18.98 28.04 20.18
N VAL A 14 -17.74 28.53 20.07
CA VAL A 14 -16.59 27.77 20.52
C VAL A 14 -16.70 27.74 22.03
N LEU A 15 -17.27 26.65 22.57
CA LEU A 15 -17.20 26.43 24.01
C LEU A 15 -15.72 26.26 24.37
N PRO A 16 -15.21 26.97 25.38
CA PRO A 16 -13.86 26.74 25.86
C PRO A 16 -13.75 25.29 26.34
N VAL A 17 -12.93 24.50 25.67
CA VAL A 17 -12.54 23.18 26.16
C VAL A 17 -11.43 23.42 27.18
N ASN A 18 -11.79 23.48 28.45
CA ASN A 18 -10.80 23.45 29.53
C ASN A 18 -10.36 21.99 29.70
N ALA A 19 -9.06 21.73 29.52
CA ALA A 19 -8.49 20.38 29.67
C ALA A 19 -8.10 20.13 31.14
N GLU A 20 -9.11 19.99 32.01
CA GLU A 20 -8.92 19.59 33.40
C GLU A 20 -9.15 18.08 33.54
N ILE A 21 -8.29 17.39 34.30
CA ILE A 21 -8.40 15.95 34.57
C ILE A 21 -8.95 15.74 35.97
N TYR A 22 -10.10 15.07 36.06
CA TYR A 22 -10.77 14.75 37.31
C TYR A 22 -10.54 13.29 37.69
N LYS A 23 -10.34 13.03 38.98
CA LYS A 23 -10.22 11.69 39.54
C LYS A 23 -11.56 11.27 40.17
N CYS A 24 -12.19 10.25 39.61
CA CYS A 24 -13.47 9.72 40.11
C CYS A 24 -13.26 8.39 40.84
N LYS A 25 -13.88 8.23 42.02
CA LYS A 25 -13.82 6.99 42.82
C LYS A 25 -15.20 6.34 42.91
N THR A 26 -15.34 5.15 42.32
CA THR A 26 -16.58 4.37 42.35
C THR A 26 -16.29 2.97 42.87
N ASN A 27 -16.90 2.60 44.02
CA ASN A 27 -16.87 1.24 44.58
C ASN A 27 -15.48 0.57 44.52
N ASP A 28 -14.44 1.28 45.00
CA ASP A 28 -13.02 0.90 45.04
C ASP A 28 -12.20 0.94 43.74
N ARG A 29 -12.74 1.48 42.64
CA ARG A 29 -11.96 1.77 41.42
C ARG A 29 -11.77 3.27 41.24
N VAL A 30 -10.54 3.64 40.87
CA VAL A 30 -10.18 5.02 40.51
C VAL A 30 -10.12 5.12 39.00
N MET A 31 -10.84 6.10 38.44
CA MET A 31 -10.81 6.42 37.02
C MET A 31 -10.52 7.91 36.82
N TYR A 32 -9.84 8.23 35.72
CA TYR A 32 -9.51 9.60 35.35
C TYR A 32 -10.28 9.99 34.10
N GLN A 33 -10.85 11.18 34.09
CA GLN A 33 -11.66 11.67 32.97
C GLN A 33 -11.52 13.17 32.78
N SER A 34 -11.75 13.64 31.55
CA SER A 34 -11.67 15.06 31.18
C SER A 34 -12.96 15.85 31.44
N THR A 35 -13.89 15.28 32.22
CA THR A 35 -15.15 15.92 32.62
C THR A 35 -15.42 15.66 34.11
N PRO A 36 -16.17 16.53 34.81
CA PRO A 36 -16.51 16.30 36.22
C PRO A 36 -17.27 14.99 36.45
N CYS A 37 -17.06 14.34 37.60
CA CYS A 37 -17.72 13.08 37.93
C CYS A 37 -19.23 13.28 38.05
N THR A 38 -20.02 12.44 37.37
CA THR A 38 -21.50 12.56 37.37
C THR A 38 -22.14 12.15 38.69
N GLN A 39 -21.46 11.33 39.50
CA GLN A 39 -21.87 10.95 40.85
C GLN A 39 -20.63 10.82 41.75
N GLY A 40 -20.62 11.53 42.87
CA GLY A 40 -19.54 11.50 43.87
C GLY A 40 -18.63 12.73 43.84
N ALA A 41 -17.75 12.84 44.84
CA ALA A 41 -16.78 13.92 44.94
C ALA A 41 -15.70 13.79 43.85
N SER A 42 -15.49 14.87 43.09
CA SER A 42 -14.41 14.99 42.11
C SER A 42 -13.26 15.76 42.73
N ASP A 43 -12.12 15.11 42.90
CA ASP A 43 -10.88 15.82 43.22
C ASP A 43 -10.20 16.21 41.91
N GLU A 44 -9.94 17.50 41.75
CA GLU A 44 -9.11 18.01 40.66
C GLU A 44 -7.68 17.51 40.87
N VAL A 45 -7.08 16.97 39.81
CA VAL A 45 -5.71 16.47 39.87
C VAL A 45 -4.78 17.61 39.47
N ASP A 46 -4.12 18.22 40.45
CA ASP A 46 -3.00 19.13 40.18
C ASP A 46 -1.83 18.30 39.62
N ILE A 47 -1.70 18.33 38.30
CA ILE A 47 -0.55 17.75 37.63
C ILE A 47 0.59 18.73 37.83
N TYR A 48 1.49 18.40 38.76
CA TYR A 48 2.80 19.03 38.81
C TYR A 48 3.52 18.73 37.50
N ILE A 49 3.40 19.65 36.54
CA ILE A 49 4.33 19.75 35.44
C ILE A 49 5.56 20.37 36.09
N PRO A 50 6.66 19.62 36.30
CA PRO A 50 7.89 20.24 36.76
C PRO A 50 8.17 21.41 35.83
N SER A 51 8.37 22.60 36.41
CA SER A 51 8.82 23.75 35.64
C SER A 51 10.02 23.26 34.86
N VAL A 52 9.86 23.17 33.55
CA VAL A 52 10.94 22.78 32.66
C VAL A 52 12.07 23.73 33.03
N PRO A 53 13.19 23.26 33.62
CA PRO A 53 14.31 24.15 33.93
C PRO A 53 14.58 24.90 32.64
N ASP A 54 14.62 26.24 32.71
CA ASP A 54 14.69 27.13 31.55
C ASP A 54 15.46 26.44 30.43
N ASN A 55 14.70 25.94 29.45
CA ASN A 55 15.26 25.23 28.32
C ASN A 55 15.85 26.28 27.38
N SER A 56 16.78 27.09 27.89
CA SER A 56 18.05 27.29 27.22
C SER A 56 18.77 25.95 27.13
N PHE A 57 18.12 24.99 26.45
CA PHE A 57 18.81 24.16 25.51
C PHE A 57 19.38 25.14 24.49
N GLU A 58 20.50 25.78 24.84
CA GLU A 58 21.45 26.18 23.82
C GLU A 58 21.66 24.89 23.04
N PRO A 59 21.28 24.83 21.75
CA PRO A 59 21.48 23.65 20.96
C PRO A 59 22.99 23.41 20.96
N GLY A 60 23.46 22.61 21.92
CA GLY A 60 24.88 22.40 22.15
C GLY A 60 25.44 21.93 20.84
N ASP A 61 26.35 22.73 20.30
CA ASP A 61 26.93 22.68 18.95
C ASP A 61 26.52 21.41 18.21
N ILE A 62 25.34 21.41 17.59
CA ILE A 62 24.91 20.28 16.75
C ILE A 62 25.98 20.23 15.65
N PRO A 63 26.83 19.19 15.58
CA PRO A 63 27.91 19.19 14.63
C PRO A 63 27.37 19.17 13.21
N ASP A 64 27.60 20.31 12.56
CA ASP A 64 27.95 20.58 11.16
C ASP A 64 27.08 19.98 10.04
N ASP A 65 26.92 20.73 8.96
CA ASP A 65 25.98 20.45 7.86
C ASP A 65 26.15 19.06 7.22
N ASP A 66 27.29 18.41 7.42
CA ASP A 66 27.62 17.04 7.00
C ASP A 66 26.59 16.00 7.50
N TYR A 67 26.20 16.03 8.78
CA TYR A 67 25.18 15.09 9.31
C TYR A 67 23.82 15.26 8.62
N LYS A 68 23.45 16.51 8.26
CA LYS A 68 22.21 16.79 7.53
C LYS A 68 22.32 16.31 6.07
N GLU A 69 23.49 16.42 5.45
CA GLU A 69 23.76 15.94 4.09
C GLU A 69 23.72 14.42 3.97
N GLU A 70 24.43 13.69 4.82
CA GLU A 70 24.39 12.22 4.84
C GLU A 70 22.95 11.69 5.01
N ARG A 71 22.16 12.34 5.88
CA ARG A 71 20.75 11.98 6.07
C ARG A 71 19.90 12.28 4.83
N ARG A 72 20.15 13.39 4.13
CA ARG A 72 19.49 13.71 2.84
C ARG A 72 19.86 12.70 1.76
N GLN A 73 21.13 12.31 1.69
CA GLN A 73 21.61 11.30 0.74
C GLN A 73 20.94 9.95 1.01
N ARG A 74 20.98 9.46 2.26
CA ARG A 74 20.29 8.22 2.64
C ARG A 74 18.80 8.25 2.33
N TRP A 75 18.13 9.37 2.61
CA TRP A 75 16.72 9.54 2.24
C TRP A 75 16.51 9.51 0.73
N ALA A 76 17.35 10.20 -0.05
CA ALA A 76 17.26 10.22 -1.50
C ALA A 76 17.50 8.82 -2.13
N GLU A 77 18.49 8.09 -1.63
CA GLU A 77 18.76 6.70 -2.04
C GLU A 77 17.59 5.78 -1.70
N GLU A 78 17.04 5.90 -0.49
CA GLU A 78 15.88 5.11 -0.08
C GLU A 78 14.66 5.42 -0.93
N GLN A 79 14.38 6.70 -1.19
CA GLN A 79 13.30 7.11 -2.09
C GLN A 79 13.51 6.58 -3.50
N LYS A 80 14.73 6.61 -4.02
CA LYS A 80 15.07 6.03 -5.32
C LYS A 80 14.77 4.53 -5.34
N ARG A 81 15.23 3.79 -4.33
CA ARG A 81 14.96 2.35 -4.18
C ARG A 81 13.47 2.04 -4.11
N LEU A 82 12.72 2.80 -3.31
CA LEU A 82 11.27 2.63 -3.18
C LEU A 82 10.54 2.96 -4.49
N ASN A 83 10.98 3.99 -5.21
CA ASN A 83 10.40 4.37 -6.50
C ASN A 83 10.66 3.31 -7.57
N GLU A 84 11.89 2.78 -7.66
CA GLU A 84 12.25 1.68 -8.58
C GLU A 84 11.41 0.43 -8.29
N LYS A 85 11.31 0.05 -7.01
CA LYS A 85 10.47 -1.08 -6.58
C LYS A 85 8.99 -0.84 -6.89
N SER A 86 8.49 0.35 -6.62
CA SER A 86 7.09 0.72 -6.91
C SER A 86 6.81 0.71 -8.41
N LYS A 87 7.76 1.15 -9.23
CA LYS A 87 7.69 1.11 -10.69
C LYS A 87 7.63 -0.34 -11.19
N ALA A 88 8.54 -1.22 -10.72
CA ALA A 88 8.54 -2.63 -11.11
C ALA A 88 7.23 -3.34 -10.75
N ILE A 89 6.69 -3.08 -9.54
CA ILE A 89 5.38 -3.63 -9.11
C ILE A 89 4.25 -3.13 -10.03
N ARG A 90 4.27 -1.85 -10.40
CA ARG A 90 3.28 -1.27 -11.31
C ARG A 90 3.36 -1.88 -12.70
N GLU A 91 4.56 -2.01 -13.25
CA GLU A 91 4.80 -2.60 -14.56
C GLU A 91 4.36 -4.07 -14.61
N GLU A 92 4.68 -4.85 -13.59
CA GLU A 92 4.23 -6.24 -13.47
C GLU A 92 2.70 -6.33 -13.37
N ARG A 93 2.06 -5.46 -12.57
CA ARG A 93 0.60 -5.40 -12.50
C ARG A 93 -0.02 -5.11 -13.88
N LEU A 94 0.52 -4.15 -14.60
CA LEU A 94 0.04 -3.80 -15.95
C LEU A 94 0.25 -4.95 -16.93
N ARG A 95 1.38 -5.65 -16.85
CA ARG A 95 1.67 -6.86 -17.63
C ARG A 95 0.63 -7.95 -17.37
N GLN A 96 0.32 -8.22 -16.10
CA GLN A 96 -0.69 -9.21 -15.72
C GLN A 96 -2.11 -8.83 -16.18
N GLU A 97 -2.51 -7.57 -16.03
CA GLU A 97 -3.82 -7.09 -16.53
C GLU A 97 -3.92 -7.17 -18.06
N ARG A 98 -2.83 -6.88 -18.78
CA ARG A 98 -2.76 -7.08 -20.23
C ARG A 98 -3.02 -8.53 -20.59
N PHE A 99 -2.33 -9.48 -19.97
CA PHE A 99 -2.53 -10.90 -20.25
C PHE A 99 -3.91 -11.40 -19.85
N LYS A 100 -4.45 -10.93 -18.72
CA LYS A 100 -5.82 -11.23 -18.29
C LYS A 100 -6.85 -10.81 -19.33
N LYS A 101 -6.68 -9.62 -19.93
CA LYS A 101 -7.52 -9.16 -21.03
C LYS A 101 -7.40 -10.06 -22.27
N MET A 102 -6.18 -10.42 -22.67
CA MET A 102 -5.94 -11.30 -23.83
C MET A 102 -6.56 -12.69 -23.64
N ILE A 103 -6.43 -13.28 -22.45
CA ILE A 103 -7.07 -14.55 -22.10
C ILE A 103 -8.59 -14.46 -22.27
N TRP A 104 -9.21 -13.36 -21.84
CA TRP A 104 -10.65 -13.15 -22.01
C TRP A 104 -11.08 -13.06 -23.48
N HIS A 105 -10.17 -12.65 -24.37
CA HIS A 105 -10.39 -12.59 -25.82
C HIS A 105 -9.90 -13.84 -26.57
N HIS A 106 -9.48 -14.90 -25.88
CA HIS A 106 -8.89 -16.11 -26.49
C HIS A 106 -7.62 -15.82 -27.33
N GLU A 107 -6.83 -14.84 -26.91
CA GLU A 107 -5.55 -14.47 -27.52
C GLU A 107 -4.37 -14.96 -26.67
N VAL A 108 -3.28 -15.33 -27.33
CA VAL A 108 -2.00 -15.64 -26.67
C VAL A 108 -0.94 -14.64 -27.10
N ALA A 109 0.05 -14.39 -26.24
CA ALA A 109 1.16 -13.50 -26.54
C ALA A 109 2.44 -13.97 -25.84
N ILE A 110 3.57 -13.67 -26.47
CA ILE A 110 4.91 -13.88 -25.89
C ILE A 110 4.98 -13.29 -24.48
N GLY A 111 5.59 -14.05 -23.58
CA GLY A 111 5.69 -13.75 -22.15
C GLY A 111 4.57 -14.35 -21.29
N MET A 112 3.50 -14.89 -21.89
CA MET A 112 2.48 -15.60 -21.11
C MET A 112 3.04 -16.86 -20.49
N THR A 113 2.58 -17.16 -19.27
CA THR A 113 2.87 -18.45 -18.64
C THR A 113 2.15 -19.60 -19.34
N LYS A 114 2.61 -20.85 -19.17
CA LYS A 114 1.88 -22.04 -19.66
C LYS A 114 0.44 -22.06 -19.18
N LYS A 115 0.21 -21.66 -17.92
CA LYS A 115 -1.15 -21.62 -17.35
C LYS A 115 -2.02 -20.53 -17.99
N GLN A 116 -1.45 -19.39 -18.33
CA GLN A 116 -2.16 -18.31 -19.04
C GLN A 116 -2.50 -18.73 -20.47
N ALA A 117 -1.57 -19.38 -21.17
CA ALA A 117 -1.82 -19.93 -22.50
C ALA A 117 -2.93 -20.99 -22.47
N GLU A 118 -2.88 -21.94 -21.52
CA GLU A 118 -3.93 -22.96 -21.35
C GLU A 118 -5.30 -22.33 -21.04
N ARG A 119 -5.34 -21.25 -20.25
CA ARG A 119 -6.59 -20.52 -19.97
C ARG A 119 -7.15 -19.80 -21.20
N SER A 120 -6.28 -19.41 -22.14
CA SER A 120 -6.67 -18.70 -23.35
C SER A 120 -7.13 -19.64 -24.45
N TRP A 121 -6.28 -20.59 -24.85
CA TRP A 121 -6.49 -21.49 -25.99
C TRP A 121 -6.98 -22.89 -25.59
N GLY A 122 -7.05 -23.20 -24.29
CA GLY A 122 -7.37 -24.52 -23.80
C GLY A 122 -6.16 -25.44 -23.73
N LYS A 123 -6.41 -26.75 -23.57
CA LYS A 123 -5.33 -27.73 -23.53
C LYS A 123 -4.85 -28.06 -24.95
N PRO A 124 -3.53 -28.17 -25.17
CA PRO A 124 -3.02 -28.66 -26.43
C PRO A 124 -3.41 -30.13 -26.64
N CYS A 125 -3.44 -30.58 -27.89
CA CYS A 125 -3.66 -31.98 -28.21
C CYS A 125 -2.41 -32.84 -27.98
N ASP A 126 -1.22 -32.23 -28.05
CA ASP A 126 0.05 -32.91 -27.79
C ASP A 126 1.10 -31.94 -27.22
N ILE A 127 2.06 -32.47 -26.46
CA ILE A 127 3.16 -31.70 -25.86
C ILE A 127 4.48 -32.46 -26.04
N ASN A 128 5.38 -31.89 -26.85
CA ASN A 128 6.75 -32.36 -26.98
C ASN A 128 7.62 -31.66 -25.94
N ARG A 129 8.18 -32.42 -24.99
CA ARG A 129 8.91 -31.88 -23.84
C ARG A 129 10.33 -32.40 -23.76
N SER A 130 11.28 -31.48 -23.60
CA SER A 130 12.72 -31.76 -23.43
C SER A 130 13.22 -31.11 -22.14
N VAL A 131 14.01 -31.85 -21.35
CA VAL A 131 14.62 -31.35 -20.10
C VAL A 131 16.13 -31.41 -20.23
N TYR A 132 16.77 -30.28 -19.98
CA TYR A 132 18.22 -30.15 -19.94
C TYR A 132 18.64 -29.64 -18.56
N ALA A 133 19.95 -29.71 -18.28
CA ALA A 133 20.50 -29.10 -17.07
C ALA A 133 20.25 -27.57 -17.00
N SER A 134 20.09 -26.93 -18.16
CA SER A 134 19.88 -25.49 -18.30
C SER A 134 18.42 -25.04 -18.23
N GLY A 135 17.44 -25.96 -18.26
CA GLY A 135 16.01 -25.61 -18.26
C GLY A 135 15.15 -26.62 -19.03
N VAL A 136 13.86 -26.33 -19.12
CA VAL A 136 12.84 -27.15 -19.78
C VAL A 136 12.36 -26.46 -21.05
N HIS A 137 12.36 -27.17 -22.17
CA HIS A 137 11.83 -26.66 -23.44
C HIS A 137 10.59 -27.48 -23.80
N GLU A 138 9.49 -26.81 -24.13
CA GLU A 138 8.22 -27.46 -24.49
C GLU A 138 7.65 -26.88 -25.79
N GLN A 139 7.25 -27.75 -26.72
CA GLN A 139 6.41 -27.38 -27.87
C GLN A 139 5.01 -27.95 -27.64
N TRP A 140 4.03 -27.07 -27.55
CA TRP A 140 2.62 -27.41 -27.42
C TRP A 140 1.97 -27.38 -28.80
N VAL A 141 1.26 -28.45 -29.16
CA VAL A 141 0.60 -28.62 -30.46
C VAL A 141 -0.91 -28.49 -30.29
N TYR A 142 -1.54 -27.61 -31.08
CA TYR A 142 -2.99 -27.42 -31.13
C TYR A 142 -3.55 -27.93 -32.45
N CYS A 143 -4.46 -28.90 -32.36
CA CYS A 143 -5.09 -29.55 -33.50
C CYS A 143 -6.35 -28.77 -33.93
N THR A 144 -6.17 -27.67 -34.67
CA THR A 144 -7.26 -26.76 -35.03
C THR A 144 -8.11 -27.23 -36.21
N GLY A 145 -7.61 -28.20 -36.98
CA GLY A 145 -8.32 -28.81 -38.09
C GLY A 145 -7.83 -30.24 -38.35
N LYS A 146 -8.34 -30.89 -39.40
CA LYS A 146 -7.93 -32.25 -39.76
C LYS A 146 -6.42 -32.33 -40.04
N TYR A 147 -5.90 -31.33 -40.75
CA TYR A 147 -4.48 -31.23 -41.11
C TYR A 147 -3.81 -29.95 -40.57
N ASP A 148 -4.58 -29.01 -40.02
CA ASP A 148 -4.06 -27.74 -39.52
C ASP A 148 -3.58 -27.86 -38.08
N ARG A 149 -2.41 -27.27 -37.82
CA ARG A 149 -1.77 -27.26 -36.50
C ARG A 149 -1.29 -25.85 -36.19
N GLN A 150 -1.43 -25.46 -34.94
CA GLN A 150 -0.78 -24.28 -34.37
C GLN A 150 0.15 -24.71 -33.24
N TYR A 151 1.21 -23.96 -33.01
CA TYR A 151 2.28 -24.31 -32.11
C TYR A 151 2.59 -23.17 -31.15
N LEU A 152 2.79 -23.51 -29.88
CA LEU A 152 3.36 -22.61 -28.88
C LEU A 152 4.66 -23.20 -28.37
N TYR A 153 5.69 -22.36 -28.20
CA TYR A 153 7.01 -22.76 -27.75
C TYR A 153 7.30 -22.11 -26.40
N PHE A 154 7.65 -22.92 -25.40
CA PHE A 154 7.90 -22.47 -24.05
C PHE A 154 9.33 -22.78 -23.62
N GLU A 155 9.93 -21.79 -22.96
CA GLU A 155 11.14 -21.94 -22.17
C GLU A 155 10.75 -21.87 -20.69
N ASP A 156 10.96 -22.97 -19.98
CA ASP A 156 10.47 -23.26 -18.64
C ASP A 156 8.95 -23.11 -18.49
N ASP A 157 8.50 -21.91 -18.11
CA ASP A 157 7.08 -21.57 -17.98
C ASP A 157 6.67 -20.40 -18.88
N GLU A 158 7.57 -19.80 -19.65
CA GLU A 158 7.30 -18.60 -20.45
C GLU A 158 7.18 -18.89 -21.94
N LEU A 159 6.11 -18.40 -22.57
CA LEU A 159 5.88 -18.48 -24.02
C LEU A 159 6.90 -17.61 -24.76
N THR A 160 7.78 -18.22 -25.55
CA THR A 160 8.86 -17.55 -26.29
C THR A 160 8.63 -17.51 -27.81
N GLY A 161 7.76 -18.37 -28.34
CA GLY A 161 7.42 -18.38 -29.77
C GLY A 161 6.03 -18.95 -30.06
N MET A 162 5.49 -18.64 -31.24
CA MET A 162 4.21 -19.18 -31.72
C MET A 162 4.20 -19.25 -33.25
N ASN A 163 3.53 -20.26 -33.83
CA ASN A 163 3.36 -20.46 -35.27
C ASN A 163 1.97 -21.03 -35.60
#